data_AF-A0A3N9V7B4-F1
#
_entry.id   AF-A0A3N9V7B4-F1
#
_cell.length_a   1.000
_cell.length_b   1.000
_cell.length_c   1.000
_cell.angle_alpha   90.00
_cell.angle_beta   90.00
_cell.angle_gamma   90.00
#
_symmetry.space_group_name_H-M   'P 1'
#
loop_
_entity.id
_entity.type
_entity.pdbx_description
1 polymer ?
#
loop_
_entity_poly.entity_id
_entity_poly.type
_entity_poly.pdbx_seq_one_letter_code
_entity_poly.pdbx_strand_id
1 'polypeptide(L)'
;MTSNRTNGQSAAGSTLTEADHPHGEPFMRWSDWVEVAGEEEHRDLCNQIYEIFSERLMIGLSLILIPVIVAPLIFSLPGPAVNTFNTIDIVILLVFILEYVLKLAVADDRKAYFFNPWHILDLFIILVPSVGLIVGVGYAQGRFLRMLRLLRLTRAASLGGRAGQRRRSLVRNAPEQPTSREPLGIRIISLGKNGEPKMSGDWKPVDLSTLRRKDYEDDLWCDISSVSDNDIPELGKLFGSASYMIGIKMNQRAYPQAERVGDLNIVFAKIPALETDPQDSRKVYLNWNGLLFVDDGHRVVTLSRNEVASLIKIPKEAEAEGLSLTSPAIAYLIMRDSLNIVESLIMTAEEELMALESLTLGNLPPKFLSAVFLMKKEMGIIISWLIHLKEVLSQIEDKTVALHGWGEEDDRRFKSLLDRCGYIYDAASNCNNNLSDLIDFYINSSSFQMNRVMKVLAVMTALTIFPVVVGGLLGTNIIGNPWDITLAHLVTLVVLSMLATGWIYYKLGWLR
;
A
#
# COMPACT_ATOMS: atom_id res chain seq x y z
N MET A 1 -6.25 -28.87 72.62
CA MET A 1 -7.49 -28.07 72.62
C MET A 1 -7.42 -27.14 71.40
N THR A 2 -8.00 -27.58 70.27
CA THR A 2 -9.28 -27.07 69.70
C THR A 2 -9.13 -25.61 69.21
N SER A 3 -9.24 -25.28 67.93
CA SER A 3 -10.38 -25.55 67.04
C SER A 3 -10.06 -25.29 65.57
N ASN A 4 -10.51 -26.20 64.70
CA ASN A 4 -10.74 -26.00 63.27
C ASN A 4 -11.80 -24.91 63.01
N ARG A 5 -11.70 -24.23 61.87
CA ARG A 5 -12.86 -24.01 60.97
C ARG A 5 -12.41 -23.82 59.53
N THR A 6 -12.95 -24.69 58.69
CA THR A 6 -12.86 -24.78 57.23
C THR A 6 -13.82 -23.80 56.56
N ASN A 7 -13.46 -23.28 55.38
CA ASN A 7 -14.17 -23.48 54.10
C ASN A 7 -13.83 -22.42 53.04
N GLY A 8 -13.64 -22.88 51.80
CA GLY A 8 -14.13 -22.16 50.61
C GLY A 8 -13.07 -21.66 49.63
N GLN A 9 -12.68 -22.53 48.70
CA GLN A 9 -12.03 -22.17 47.44
C GLN A 9 -12.89 -21.21 46.60
N SER A 10 -12.26 -20.26 45.91
CA SER A 10 -12.65 -19.89 44.55
C SER A 10 -11.41 -19.43 43.78
N ALA A 11 -11.15 -20.12 42.66
CA ALA A 11 -10.09 -19.83 41.73
C ALA A 11 -10.43 -18.56 40.93
N ALA A 12 -9.50 -17.61 40.91
CA ALA A 12 -9.46 -16.56 39.90
C ALA A 12 -8.00 -16.45 39.44
N GLY A 13 -7.79 -16.79 38.17
CA GLY A 13 -6.50 -16.88 37.53
C GLY A 13 -5.74 -15.56 37.62
N SER A 14 -4.50 -15.66 38.09
CA SER A 14 -3.49 -14.62 37.95
C SER A 14 -3.29 -14.36 36.45
N THR A 15 -3.64 -13.15 36.05
CA THR A 15 -3.20 -12.49 34.82
C THR A 15 -1.70 -12.70 34.66
N LEU A 16 -1.32 -13.58 33.74
CA LEU A 16 0.06 -13.74 33.31
C LEU A 16 0.46 -12.44 32.62
N THR A 17 1.31 -11.73 33.33
CA THR A 17 2.15 -10.64 32.89
C THR A 17 2.96 -11.09 31.67
N GLU A 18 2.75 -10.34 30.60
CA GLU A 18 3.69 -9.98 29.54
C GLU A 18 5.15 -10.24 29.97
N ALA A 19 5.70 -11.36 29.53
CA ALA A 19 7.07 -11.78 29.77
C ALA A 19 7.72 -12.13 28.43
N ASP A 20 8.69 -11.30 28.05
CA ASP A 20 9.84 -11.57 27.20
C ASP A 20 9.72 -12.72 26.19
N HIS A 21 9.35 -12.37 24.95
CA HIS A 21 9.75 -13.13 23.76
C HIS A 21 10.99 -12.47 23.15
N PRO A 22 12.18 -13.10 23.22
CA PRO A 22 13.38 -12.56 22.61
C PRO A 22 13.62 -13.21 21.24
N HIS A 23 12.83 -12.90 20.22
CA HIS A 23 13.20 -13.08 18.81
C HIS A 23 12.29 -12.18 17.97
N GLY A 24 12.87 -11.21 17.25
CA GLY A 24 12.11 -10.32 16.37
C GLY A 24 11.40 -11.14 15.31
N GLU A 25 10.07 -11.05 15.26
CA GLU A 25 9.30 -11.68 14.19
C GLU A 25 9.69 -11.01 12.86
N PRO A 26 10.08 -11.80 11.85
CA PRO A 26 10.66 -11.27 10.61
C PRO A 26 9.61 -10.66 9.68
N PHE A 27 8.32 -10.91 9.92
CA PHE A 27 7.19 -10.43 9.11
C PHE A 27 6.15 -9.72 9.98
N MET A 28 5.41 -8.78 9.38
CA MET A 28 4.32 -8.06 10.06
C MET A 28 3.21 -9.01 10.48
N ARG A 29 2.71 -8.84 11.71
CA ARG A 29 1.52 -9.54 12.19
C ARG A 29 0.28 -9.06 11.48
N TRP A 30 -0.77 -9.86 11.47
CA TRP A 30 -2.06 -9.47 10.94
C TRP A 30 -2.58 -8.11 11.44
N SER A 31 -2.40 -7.79 12.73
CA SER A 31 -2.80 -6.50 13.29
C SER A 31 -2.16 -5.32 12.55
N ASP A 32 -0.90 -5.50 12.17
CA ASP A 32 -0.09 -4.47 11.54
C ASP A 32 -0.49 -4.32 10.07
N TRP A 33 -0.86 -5.42 9.40
CA TRP A 33 -1.49 -5.38 8.08
C TRP A 33 -2.82 -4.63 8.06
N VAL A 34 -3.64 -4.75 9.11
CA VAL A 34 -4.90 -3.99 9.24
C VAL A 34 -4.64 -2.49 9.42
N GLU A 35 -3.60 -2.13 10.17
CA GLU A 35 -3.19 -0.73 10.33
C GLU A 35 -2.66 -0.15 9.02
N VAL A 36 -1.75 -0.87 8.33
CA VAL A 36 -1.20 -0.46 7.03
C VAL A 36 -2.30 -0.34 5.97
N ALA A 37 -3.19 -1.33 5.88
CA ALA A 37 -4.38 -1.28 5.02
C ALA A 37 -5.24 -0.05 5.33
N GLY A 38 -5.36 0.29 6.62
CA GLY A 38 -6.11 1.44 7.03
C GLY A 38 -5.50 2.77 6.63
N GLU A 39 -4.18 2.87 6.63
CA GLU A 39 -3.42 4.03 6.16
C GLU A 39 -3.49 4.16 4.63
N GLU A 40 -3.36 3.06 3.88
CA GLU A 40 -3.47 3.06 2.41
C GLU A 40 -4.87 3.47 1.94
N GLU A 41 -5.93 2.88 2.51
CA GLU A 41 -7.31 3.24 2.17
C GLU A 41 -7.61 4.71 2.49
N HIS A 42 -7.06 5.21 3.60
CA HIS A 42 -7.16 6.63 3.94
C HIS A 42 -6.46 7.52 2.90
N ARG A 43 -5.23 7.17 2.50
CA ARG A 43 -4.48 7.89 1.45
C ARG A 43 -5.17 7.84 0.09
N ASP A 44 -5.76 6.72 -0.28
CA ASP A 44 -6.50 6.59 -1.53
C ASP A 44 -7.78 7.42 -1.52
N LEU A 45 -8.51 7.43 -0.40
CA LEU A 45 -9.67 8.30 -0.21
C LEU A 45 -9.27 9.78 -0.28
N CYS A 46 -8.14 10.16 0.36
CA CYS A 46 -7.55 11.49 0.20
C CYS A 46 -7.35 11.78 -1.30
N ASN A 47 -6.58 10.95 -2.00
CA ASN A 47 -6.22 11.16 -3.39
C ASN A 47 -7.46 11.30 -4.30
N GLN A 48 -8.46 10.43 -4.15
CA GLN A 48 -9.71 10.50 -4.92
C GLN A 48 -10.46 11.81 -4.68
N ILE A 49 -10.59 12.26 -3.42
CA ILE A 49 -11.24 13.55 -3.12
C ILE A 49 -10.44 14.70 -3.73
N TYR A 50 -9.11 14.67 -3.65
CA TYR A 50 -8.26 15.70 -4.25
C TYR A 50 -8.30 15.69 -5.78
N GLU A 51 -8.51 14.55 -6.44
CA GLU A 51 -8.69 14.44 -7.88
C GLU A 51 -10.07 14.91 -8.34
N ILE A 52 -11.14 14.47 -7.66
CA ILE A 52 -12.52 14.92 -7.95
C ILE A 52 -12.61 16.44 -7.80
N PHE A 53 -12.06 16.99 -6.72
CA PHE A 53 -11.95 18.43 -6.50
C PHE A 53 -10.57 18.96 -6.91
N SER A 54 -10.16 18.63 -8.13
CA SER A 54 -8.90 19.07 -8.71
C SER A 54 -8.80 20.60 -8.77
N GLU A 55 -7.58 21.12 -8.61
CA GLU A 55 -7.31 22.56 -8.70
C GLU A 55 -7.83 23.17 -10.02
N ARG A 56 -7.75 22.41 -11.12
CA ARG A 56 -8.24 22.84 -12.44
C ARG A 56 -9.74 23.04 -12.47
N LEU A 57 -10.50 22.10 -11.87
CA LEU A 57 -11.95 22.22 -11.74
C LEU A 57 -12.31 23.44 -10.89
N MET A 58 -11.63 23.64 -9.76
CA MET A 58 -11.90 24.76 -8.86
C MET A 58 -11.65 26.11 -9.52
N ILE A 59 -10.56 26.23 -10.29
CA ILE A 59 -10.24 27.43 -11.07
C ILE A 59 -11.28 27.64 -12.16
N GLY A 60 -11.67 26.58 -12.88
CA GLY A 60 -12.71 26.63 -13.92
C GLY A 60 -14.04 27.14 -13.38
N LEU A 61 -14.52 26.59 -12.26
CA LEU A 61 -15.75 27.05 -11.60
C LEU A 61 -15.64 28.52 -11.14
N SER A 62 -14.47 28.92 -10.64
CA SER A 62 -14.22 30.30 -10.21
C SER A 62 -14.21 31.29 -11.38
N LEU A 63 -13.74 30.87 -12.56
CA LEU A 63 -13.78 31.68 -13.78
C LEU A 63 -15.19 31.78 -14.35
N ILE A 64 -15.96 30.69 -14.36
CA ILE A 64 -17.37 30.67 -14.77
C ILE A 64 -18.22 31.58 -13.89
N LEU A 65 -17.85 31.71 -12.61
CA LEU A 65 -18.56 32.57 -11.67
C LEU A 65 -18.48 34.06 -12.03
N ILE A 66 -17.44 34.51 -12.75
CA ILE A 66 -17.25 35.91 -13.15
C ILE A 66 -18.43 36.40 -14.02
N PRO A 67 -18.70 35.81 -15.21
CA PRO A 67 -19.83 36.22 -16.02
C PRO A 67 -21.17 35.98 -15.32
N VAL A 68 -21.29 34.95 -14.47
CA VAL A 68 -22.53 34.67 -13.72
C VAL A 68 -22.90 35.82 -12.77
N ILE A 69 -21.90 36.44 -12.12
CA ILE A 69 -22.13 37.59 -11.23
C ILE A 69 -22.23 38.90 -12.03
N VAL A 70 -21.38 39.08 -13.04
CA VAL A 70 -21.22 40.35 -13.75
C VAL A 70 -22.31 40.58 -14.80
N ALA A 71 -22.77 39.55 -15.51
CA ALA A 71 -23.76 39.72 -16.59
C ALA A 71 -25.10 40.29 -16.10
N PRO A 72 -25.69 39.84 -14.97
CA PRO A 72 -26.90 40.46 -14.42
C PRO A 72 -26.71 41.87 -13.84
N LEU A 73 -25.45 42.32 -13.65
CA LEU A 73 -25.13 43.68 -13.17
C LEU A 73 -25.03 44.69 -14.33
N ILE A 74 -24.56 44.25 -15.49
CA ILE A 74 -24.36 45.09 -16.68
C ILE A 74 -25.60 45.07 -17.58
N PHE A 75 -26.20 43.89 -17.76
CA PHE A 75 -27.35 43.69 -18.64
C PHE A 75 -28.64 43.63 -17.83
N SER A 76 -29.66 44.39 -18.26
CA SER A 76 -31.01 44.31 -17.70
C SER A 76 -31.70 43.04 -18.23
N LEU A 77 -31.49 41.91 -17.56
CA LEU A 77 -31.99 40.61 -17.97
C LEU A 77 -33.45 40.38 -17.54
N PRO A 78 -34.25 39.63 -18.32
CA PRO A 78 -35.60 39.23 -17.92
C PRO A 78 -35.56 38.31 -16.69
N GLY A 79 -36.62 38.37 -15.86
CA GLY A 79 -36.70 37.66 -14.57
C GLY A 79 -36.30 36.17 -14.58
N PRO A 80 -36.72 35.37 -15.58
CA PRO A 80 -36.32 33.96 -15.67
C PRO A 80 -34.81 33.77 -15.83
N ALA A 81 -34.15 34.62 -16.63
CA ALA A 81 -32.71 34.53 -16.86
C ALA A 81 -31.92 34.87 -15.58
N VAL A 82 -32.36 35.88 -14.82
CA VAL A 82 -31.77 36.22 -13.52
C VAL A 82 -31.88 35.05 -12.53
N ASN A 83 -33.01 34.33 -12.55
CA ASN A 83 -33.19 33.15 -11.71
C ASN A 83 -32.22 32.02 -12.09
N THR A 84 -32.01 31.77 -13.39
CA THR A 84 -31.03 30.78 -13.86
C THR A 84 -29.60 31.12 -13.40
N PHE A 85 -29.16 32.38 -13.52
CA PHE A 85 -27.84 32.80 -13.04
C PHE A 85 -27.70 32.62 -11.52
N ASN A 86 -28.75 32.91 -10.75
CA ASN A 86 -28.76 32.69 -9.30
C ASN A 86 -28.68 31.20 -8.95
N THR A 87 -29.39 30.34 -9.67
CA THR A 87 -29.29 28.88 -9.48
C THR A 87 -27.86 28.39 -9.72
N ILE A 88 -27.20 28.86 -10.77
CA ILE A 88 -25.80 28.51 -11.07
C ILE A 88 -24.87 28.97 -9.95
N ASP A 89 -25.03 30.20 -9.42
CA ASP A 89 -24.24 30.72 -8.29
C ASP A 89 -24.40 29.85 -7.03
N ILE A 90 -25.63 29.43 -6.71
CA ILE A 90 -25.92 28.54 -5.57
C ILE A 90 -25.29 27.17 -5.77
N VAL A 91 -25.41 26.57 -6.96
CA VAL A 91 -24.83 25.26 -7.25
C VAL A 91 -23.30 25.30 -7.11
N ILE A 92 -22.64 26.34 -7.62
CA ILE A 92 -21.18 26.50 -7.48
C ILE A 92 -20.80 26.66 -6.00
N LEU A 93 -21.57 27.43 -5.22
CA LEU A 93 -21.34 27.56 -3.78
C LEU A 93 -21.47 26.21 -3.05
N LEU A 94 -22.47 25.40 -3.38
CA LEU A 94 -22.63 24.06 -2.79
C LEU A 94 -21.44 23.17 -3.11
N VAL A 95 -20.91 23.22 -4.33
CA VAL A 95 -19.70 22.47 -4.71
C VAL A 95 -18.48 22.92 -3.89
N PHE A 96 -18.33 24.22 -3.62
CA PHE A 96 -17.24 24.73 -2.78
C PHE A 96 -17.38 24.34 -1.30
N ILE A 97 -18.61 24.33 -0.77
CA ILE A 97 -18.89 23.83 0.58
C ILE A 97 -18.51 22.35 0.66
N LEU A 98 -18.99 21.56 -0.30
CA LEU A 98 -18.74 20.12 -0.37
C LEU A 98 -17.24 19.82 -0.42
N GLU A 99 -16.50 20.52 -1.29
CA GLU A 99 -15.04 20.40 -1.36
C GLU A 99 -14.38 20.65 0.00
N TYR A 100 -14.68 21.77 0.64
CA TYR A 100 -14.01 22.18 1.88
C TYR A 100 -14.31 21.20 3.02
N VAL A 101 -15.57 20.76 3.13
CA VAL A 101 -15.99 19.79 4.15
C VAL A 101 -15.31 18.44 3.92
N LEU A 102 -15.27 17.95 2.68
CA LEU A 102 -14.63 16.67 2.37
C LEU A 102 -13.12 16.70 2.59
N LYS A 103 -12.43 17.75 2.15
CA LYS A 103 -10.98 17.90 2.38
C LYS A 103 -10.63 18.07 3.86
N LEU A 104 -11.47 18.74 4.65
CA LEU A 104 -11.28 18.86 6.10
C LEU A 104 -11.55 17.54 6.83
N ALA A 105 -12.56 16.77 6.40
CA ALA A 105 -12.92 15.50 7.04
C ALA A 105 -11.81 14.45 6.90
N VAL A 106 -11.11 14.48 5.77
CA VAL A 106 -10.12 13.50 5.35
C VAL A 106 -8.66 13.97 5.62
N ALA A 107 -8.45 15.17 6.16
CA ALA A 107 -7.12 15.62 6.55
C ALA A 107 -6.57 14.87 7.78
N ASP A 108 -5.32 14.40 7.72
CA ASP A 108 -4.60 13.70 8.80
C ASP A 108 -4.63 14.53 10.11
N ASP A 109 -4.35 15.83 10.02
CA ASP A 109 -4.51 16.79 11.11
C ASP A 109 -5.53 17.88 10.74
N ARG A 110 -6.76 17.68 11.23
CA ARG A 110 -7.88 18.61 11.03
C ARG A 110 -7.60 20.01 11.57
N LYS A 111 -6.82 20.12 12.64
CA LYS A 111 -6.49 21.41 13.26
C LYS A 111 -5.45 22.13 12.41
N ALA A 112 -4.37 21.46 12.02
CA ALA A 112 -3.36 22.04 11.14
C ALA A 112 -3.95 22.46 9.78
N TYR A 113 -4.85 21.64 9.22
CA TYR A 113 -5.57 21.99 7.99
C TYR A 113 -6.41 23.25 8.17
N PHE A 114 -7.19 23.33 9.24
CA PHE A 114 -8.06 24.48 9.52
C PHE A 114 -7.27 25.78 9.78
N PHE A 115 -6.17 25.71 10.54
CA PHE A 115 -5.37 26.89 10.91
C PHE A 115 -4.43 27.39 9.82
N ASN A 116 -4.34 26.70 8.68
CA ASN A 116 -3.58 27.20 7.53
C ASN A 116 -4.22 28.50 7.01
N PRO A 117 -3.46 29.61 6.89
CA PRO A 117 -3.99 30.91 6.43
C PRO A 117 -4.80 30.83 5.13
N TRP A 118 -4.42 29.91 4.24
CA TRP A 118 -5.10 29.70 2.98
C TRP A 118 -6.45 28.98 3.11
N HIS A 119 -6.58 28.02 4.01
CA HIS A 119 -7.83 27.29 4.25
C HIS A 119 -8.82 28.15 5.04
N ILE A 120 -8.33 29.01 5.94
CA ILE A 120 -9.15 30.05 6.60
C ILE A 120 -9.77 31.00 5.58
N LEU A 121 -9.00 31.41 4.56
CA LEU A 121 -9.51 32.26 3.47
C LEU A 121 -10.59 31.53 2.65
N ASP A 122 -10.40 30.25 2.33
CA ASP A 122 -11.43 29.44 1.65
C ASP A 122 -12.71 29.32 2.49
N LEU A 123 -12.58 29.08 3.81
CA LEU A 123 -13.70 29.03 4.73
C LEU A 123 -14.45 30.37 4.79
N PHE A 124 -13.74 31.49 4.87
CA PHE A 124 -14.35 32.82 4.88
C PHE A 124 -15.16 33.08 3.60
N ILE A 125 -14.60 32.69 2.45
CA ILE A 125 -15.24 32.79 1.13
C ILE A 125 -16.54 31.96 1.06
N ILE A 126 -16.60 30.84 1.77
CA ILE A 126 -17.79 29.98 1.86
C ILE A 126 -18.81 30.52 2.87
N LEU A 127 -18.34 31.00 4.03
CA LEU A 127 -19.18 31.42 5.14
C LEU A 127 -19.98 32.69 4.82
N VAL A 128 -19.34 33.70 4.24
CA VAL A 128 -19.96 35.02 3.97
C VAL A 128 -21.22 34.91 3.09
N PRO A 129 -21.21 34.17 1.96
CA PRO A 129 -22.42 33.94 1.16
C PRO A 129 -23.46 33.06 1.85
N SER A 130 -23.02 32.08 2.65
CA SER A 130 -23.90 31.11 3.30
C SER A 130 -24.77 31.76 4.39
N VAL A 131 -24.19 32.70 5.16
CA VAL A 131 -24.94 33.50 6.15
C VAL A 131 -26.02 34.34 5.47
N GLY A 132 -25.75 34.90 4.29
CA GLY A 132 -26.74 35.65 3.51
C GLY A 132 -27.95 34.81 3.08
N LEU A 133 -27.78 33.49 2.89
CA LEU A 133 -28.86 32.55 2.55
C LEU A 133 -29.73 32.26 3.78
N ILE A 134 -29.13 32.08 4.95
CA ILE A 134 -29.82 31.71 6.20
C ILE A 134 -30.63 32.88 6.79
N VAL A 135 -30.08 34.10 6.78
CA VAL A 135 -30.71 35.27 7.43
C VAL A 135 -31.92 35.78 6.64
N GLY A 136 -32.19 35.24 5.43
CA GLY A 136 -33.38 35.60 4.65
C GLY A 136 -33.41 37.07 4.23
N VAL A 137 -32.27 37.77 4.28
CA VAL A 137 -32.13 39.14 3.77
C VAL A 137 -32.41 39.07 2.27
N GLY A 138 -33.61 39.49 1.87
CA GLY A 138 -34.16 39.26 0.55
C GLY A 138 -33.16 39.53 -0.57
N TYR A 139 -33.13 38.61 -1.53
CA TYR A 139 -32.27 38.59 -2.72
C TYR A 139 -32.16 39.94 -3.47
N ALA A 140 -33.10 40.86 -3.25
CA ALA A 140 -33.20 42.16 -3.89
C ALA A 140 -32.35 43.30 -3.24
N GLN A 141 -32.04 43.28 -1.93
CA GLN A 141 -31.61 44.50 -1.23
C GLN A 141 -30.12 44.58 -0.83
N GLY A 142 -29.32 43.56 -1.12
CA GLY A 142 -27.89 43.54 -0.78
C GLY A 142 -26.95 43.83 -1.95
N ARG A 143 -26.97 45.04 -2.56
CA ARG A 143 -25.96 45.39 -3.59
C ARG A 143 -24.52 45.21 -3.06
N PHE A 144 -24.31 45.47 -1.77
CA PHE A 144 -23.07 45.23 -1.05
C PHE A 144 -22.74 43.73 -0.88
N LEU A 145 -23.72 42.91 -0.47
CA LEU A 145 -23.55 41.45 -0.35
C LEU A 145 -23.28 40.77 -1.70
N ARG A 146 -23.82 41.32 -2.80
CA ARG A 146 -23.52 40.86 -4.16
C ARG A 146 -22.07 41.14 -4.57
N MET A 147 -21.51 42.30 -4.19
CA MET A 147 -20.10 42.61 -4.47
C MET A 147 -19.14 41.77 -3.63
N LEU A 148 -19.51 41.39 -2.40
CA LEU A 148 -18.72 40.46 -1.59
C LEU A 148 -18.56 39.07 -2.26
N ARG A 149 -19.46 38.68 -3.18
CA ARG A 149 -19.30 37.44 -3.96
C ARG A 149 -18.07 37.48 -4.87
N LEU A 150 -17.62 38.67 -5.26
CA LEU A 150 -16.38 38.85 -6.03
C LEU A 150 -15.13 38.54 -5.20
N LEU A 151 -15.21 38.45 -3.87
CA LEU A 151 -14.09 37.93 -3.05
C LEU A 151 -13.72 36.50 -3.45
N ARG A 152 -14.65 35.73 -4.05
CA ARG A 152 -14.34 34.39 -4.60
C ARG A 152 -13.30 34.44 -5.74
N LEU A 153 -13.12 35.58 -6.41
CA LEU A 153 -12.04 35.77 -7.39
C LEU A 153 -10.66 35.72 -6.74
N THR A 154 -10.56 36.13 -5.49
CA THR A 154 -9.31 36.00 -4.73
C THR A 154 -8.95 34.52 -4.53
N ARG A 155 -9.91 33.59 -4.66
CA ARG A 155 -9.64 32.15 -4.66
C ARG A 155 -8.87 31.69 -5.89
N ALA A 156 -9.21 32.19 -7.09
CA ALA A 156 -8.42 31.89 -8.29
C ALA A 156 -6.99 32.42 -8.17
N ALA A 157 -6.82 33.59 -7.55
CA ALA A 157 -5.52 34.16 -7.23
C ALA A 157 -4.79 33.41 -6.10
N SER A 158 -5.50 32.96 -5.06
CA SER A 158 -4.93 32.18 -3.95
C SER A 158 -4.55 30.78 -4.40
N LEU A 159 -5.31 30.16 -5.31
CA LEU A 159 -4.97 28.89 -5.97
C LEU A 159 -3.76 29.06 -6.91
N GLY A 160 -3.66 30.18 -7.64
CA GLY A 160 -2.44 30.53 -8.39
C GLY A 160 -1.23 30.79 -7.48
N GLY A 161 -1.44 31.43 -6.33
CA GLY A 161 -0.45 31.63 -5.27
C GLY A 161 -0.03 30.32 -4.61
N ARG A 162 -0.97 29.39 -4.40
CA ARG A 162 -0.73 28.01 -3.96
C ARG A 162 0.03 27.25 -5.03
N ALA A 163 -0.24 27.39 -6.33
CA ALA A 163 0.57 26.79 -7.37
C ALA A 163 2.00 27.34 -7.36
N GLY A 164 2.18 28.65 -7.11
CA GLY A 164 3.51 29.26 -6.94
C GLY A 164 4.23 28.80 -5.67
N GLN A 165 3.52 28.65 -4.55
CA GLN A 165 4.06 28.20 -3.27
C GLN A 165 4.27 26.69 -3.23
N ARG A 166 3.41 25.90 -3.89
CA ARG A 166 3.50 24.45 -4.10
C ARG A 166 4.56 24.13 -5.13
N ARG A 167 4.76 24.94 -6.17
CA ARG A 167 5.91 24.84 -7.08
C ARG A 167 7.20 25.28 -6.39
N ARG A 168 7.17 26.32 -5.55
CA ARG A 168 8.31 26.68 -4.67
C ARG A 168 8.58 25.63 -3.60
N SER A 169 7.56 24.95 -3.06
CA SER A 169 7.70 23.85 -2.11
C SER A 169 7.89 22.50 -2.78
N LEU A 170 7.61 22.33 -4.07
CA LEU A 170 8.03 21.19 -4.89
C LEU A 170 9.41 21.43 -5.48
N VAL A 171 9.94 22.66 -5.41
CA VAL A 171 11.34 23.00 -5.72
C VAL A 171 12.18 23.03 -4.43
N ARG A 172 11.57 23.38 -3.28
CA ARG A 172 12.19 23.41 -1.94
C ARG A 172 11.98 22.12 -1.14
N ASN A 173 10.90 21.39 -1.42
CA ASN A 173 10.58 20.02 -0.99
C ASN A 173 10.30 19.11 -2.20
N ALA A 174 10.80 19.45 -3.41
CA ALA A 174 11.42 18.36 -4.17
C ALA A 174 12.33 17.67 -3.16
N PRO A 175 12.40 16.34 -3.11
CA PRO A 175 13.48 15.75 -2.36
C PRO A 175 14.72 16.52 -2.80
N GLU A 176 15.34 17.26 -1.87
CA GLU A 176 16.78 17.42 -1.97
C GLU A 176 17.19 15.98 -2.19
N GLN A 177 17.57 15.62 -3.43
CA GLN A 177 18.30 14.39 -3.67
C GLN A 177 19.29 14.38 -2.53
N PRO A 178 19.22 13.43 -1.58
CA PRO A 178 19.89 13.57 -0.30
C PRO A 178 21.30 14.09 -0.57
N THR A 179 21.54 15.37 -0.25
CA THR A 179 22.82 16.02 -0.52
C THR A 179 23.88 15.51 0.44
N SER A 180 23.51 14.63 1.37
CA SER A 180 24.36 13.52 1.78
C SER A 180 24.48 12.53 0.62
N ARG A 181 25.28 12.88 -0.40
CA ARG A 181 25.92 11.83 -1.20
C ARG A 181 26.65 10.97 -0.18
N GLU A 182 26.15 9.78 0.09
CA GLU A 182 27.06 8.73 0.53
C GLU A 182 28.12 8.66 -0.57
N PRO A 183 29.38 9.00 -0.28
CA PRO A 183 30.41 8.91 -1.29
C PRO A 183 30.45 7.47 -1.79
N LEU A 184 30.73 7.31 -3.08
CA LEU A 184 30.89 6.01 -3.72
C LEU A 184 31.80 5.13 -2.85
N GLY A 185 31.23 4.09 -2.26
CA GLY A 185 31.90 3.22 -1.32
C GLY A 185 32.49 2.04 -2.08
N ILE A 186 33.82 1.96 -2.17
CA ILE A 186 34.50 0.80 -2.75
C ILE A 186 35.16 0.02 -1.62
N ARG A 187 34.85 -1.27 -1.55
CA ARG A 187 35.51 -2.24 -0.68
C ARG A 187 36.21 -3.27 -1.55
N ILE A 188 37.51 -3.42 -1.36
CA ILE A 188 38.34 -4.38 -2.10
C ILE A 188 38.75 -5.50 -1.15
N ILE A 189 38.43 -6.74 -1.51
CA ILE A 189 38.73 -7.96 -0.79
C ILE A 189 39.59 -8.84 -1.70
N SER A 190 40.82 -9.13 -1.27
CA SER A 190 41.71 -10.04 -2.01
C SER A 190 41.24 -11.48 -1.81
N LEU A 191 41.02 -12.20 -2.91
CA LEU A 191 40.67 -13.63 -2.92
C LEU A 191 41.99 -14.42 -2.95
N GLY A 192 42.64 -14.52 -1.79
CA GLY A 192 43.91 -15.23 -1.66
C GLY A 192 43.72 -16.73 -1.91
N LYS A 193 44.59 -17.34 -2.73
CA LYS A 193 44.53 -18.79 -3.03
C LYS A 193 44.88 -19.72 -1.86
N ASN A 194 45.40 -19.22 -0.73
CA ASN A 194 45.78 -20.02 0.46
C ASN A 194 46.03 -19.16 1.73
N GLY A 195 45.41 -17.99 1.86
CA GLY A 195 45.68 -17.08 2.99
C GLY A 195 44.41 -16.40 3.49
N GLU A 196 44.36 -16.14 4.80
CA GLU A 196 43.29 -15.39 5.47
C GLU A 196 42.87 -14.17 4.63
N PRO A 197 41.57 -13.90 4.46
CA PRO A 197 41.08 -12.76 3.69
C PRO A 197 41.61 -11.46 4.31
N LYS A 198 42.65 -10.88 3.71
CA LYS A 198 43.16 -9.57 4.12
C LYS A 198 42.19 -8.50 3.64
N MET A 199 41.33 -8.03 4.53
CA MET A 199 40.59 -6.79 4.35
C MET A 199 41.60 -5.65 4.18
N SER A 200 41.71 -5.10 2.98
CA SER A 200 42.45 -3.87 2.74
C SER A 200 41.47 -2.69 2.65
N GLY A 201 41.18 -2.09 3.80
CA GLY A 201 40.75 -0.70 3.89
C GLY A 201 39.28 -0.47 4.20
N ASP A 202 39.04 0.22 5.31
CA ASP A 202 37.87 1.04 5.52
C ASP A 202 37.73 2.09 4.40
N TRP A 203 36.47 2.46 4.13
CA TRP A 203 35.99 3.67 3.44
C TRP A 203 37.10 4.54 2.83
N LYS A 204 37.41 4.33 1.55
CA LYS A 204 38.23 5.27 0.77
C LYS A 204 37.54 5.59 -0.55
N PRO A 205 37.47 6.88 -0.93
CA PRO A 205 37.21 7.25 -2.31
C PRO A 205 38.43 6.82 -3.13
N VAL A 206 38.41 5.57 -3.62
CA VAL A 206 39.45 5.01 -4.47
C VAL A 206 39.12 5.37 -5.91
N ASP A 207 40.10 5.91 -6.61
CA ASP A 207 40.02 6.18 -8.04
C ASP A 207 39.83 4.85 -8.79
N LEU A 208 38.71 4.70 -9.50
CA LEU A 208 38.37 3.49 -10.27
C LEU A 208 39.49 3.06 -11.23
N SER A 209 40.41 3.96 -11.59
CA SER A 209 41.58 3.65 -12.40
C SER A 209 42.61 2.71 -11.76
N THR A 210 42.61 2.54 -10.42
CA THR A 210 43.48 1.57 -9.73
C THR A 210 42.97 0.13 -9.81
N LEU A 211 41.75 -0.09 -10.28
CA LEU A 211 41.17 -1.42 -10.51
C LEU A 211 41.61 -2.02 -11.86
N ARG A 212 42.72 -1.58 -12.48
CA ARG A 212 43.14 -2.10 -13.78
C ARG A 212 43.82 -3.48 -13.69
N ARG A 213 43.67 -4.28 -14.74
CA ARG A 213 44.09 -5.71 -14.86
C ARG A 213 45.55 -6.01 -14.48
N LYS A 214 46.43 -5.01 -14.38
CA LYS A 214 47.88 -5.20 -14.27
C LYS A 214 48.46 -5.23 -12.84
N ASP A 215 47.67 -4.89 -11.83
CA ASP A 215 48.23 -4.58 -10.49
C ASP A 215 48.01 -5.68 -9.42
N TYR A 216 47.35 -6.79 -9.76
CA TYR A 216 47.04 -7.88 -8.80
C TYR A 216 47.37 -9.26 -9.38
N GLU A 217 48.13 -10.08 -8.63
CA GLU A 217 48.47 -11.48 -8.97
C GLU A 217 47.42 -12.50 -8.51
N ASP A 218 46.60 -12.14 -7.51
CA ASP A 218 45.53 -12.98 -6.94
C ASP A 218 44.14 -12.60 -7.49
N ASP A 219 43.19 -13.52 -7.35
CA ASP A 219 41.79 -13.26 -7.67
C ASP A 219 41.25 -12.13 -6.74
N LEU A 220 40.34 -11.27 -7.23
CA LEU A 220 39.92 -10.05 -6.51
C LEU A 220 38.40 -9.94 -6.42
N TRP A 221 37.85 -9.67 -5.24
CA TRP A 221 36.46 -9.25 -5.08
C TRP A 221 36.38 -7.75 -4.76
N CYS A 222 35.68 -7.00 -5.61
CA CYS A 222 35.41 -5.58 -5.43
C CYS A 222 33.92 -5.36 -5.21
N ASP A 223 33.55 -4.84 -4.05
CA ASP A 223 32.20 -4.41 -3.75
C ASP A 223 32.09 -2.89 -3.87
N ILE A 224 31.16 -2.43 -4.70
CA ILE A 224 30.94 -1.03 -5.02
C ILE A 224 29.48 -0.71 -4.68
N SER A 225 29.30 0.09 -3.64
CA SER A 225 28.00 0.54 -3.15
C SER A 225 27.78 2.03 -3.43
N SER A 226 26.52 2.44 -3.37
CA SER A 226 26.07 3.83 -3.55
C SER A 226 26.38 4.39 -4.96
N VAL A 227 26.26 3.52 -5.98
CA VAL A 227 26.50 3.87 -7.39
C VAL A 227 25.40 4.79 -7.93
N SER A 228 25.78 5.95 -8.46
CA SER A 228 24.87 6.91 -9.09
C SER A 228 24.88 6.80 -10.62
N ASP A 229 23.89 7.43 -11.27
CA ASP A 229 23.82 7.45 -12.75
C ASP A 229 25.02 8.13 -13.40
N ASN A 230 25.70 9.04 -12.67
CA ASN A 230 26.90 9.73 -13.15
C ASN A 230 28.15 8.84 -13.13
N ASP A 231 28.15 7.77 -12.35
CA ASP A 231 29.29 6.85 -12.19
C ASP A 231 29.27 5.73 -13.24
N ILE A 232 28.10 5.49 -13.86
CA ILE A 232 27.88 4.45 -14.88
C ILE A 232 28.88 4.54 -16.05
N PRO A 233 29.17 5.73 -16.63
CA PRO A 233 30.14 5.83 -17.73
C PRO A 233 31.57 5.48 -17.31
N GLU A 234 31.96 5.74 -16.06
CA GLU A 234 33.30 5.40 -15.55
C GLU A 234 33.42 3.92 -15.22
N LEU A 235 32.41 3.34 -14.58
CA LEU A 235 32.28 1.89 -14.41
C LEU A 235 32.29 1.18 -15.76
N GLY A 236 31.62 1.75 -16.75
CA GLY A 236 31.63 1.29 -18.13
C GLY A 236 33.02 1.10 -18.74
N LYS A 237 33.97 1.99 -18.40
CA LYS A 237 35.36 1.88 -18.88
C LYS A 237 36.10 0.68 -18.27
N LEU A 238 35.67 0.19 -17.09
CA LEU A 238 36.24 -1.02 -16.47
C LEU A 238 35.81 -2.29 -17.20
N PHE A 239 34.54 -2.35 -17.62
CA PHE A 239 33.93 -3.55 -18.22
C PHE A 239 33.89 -3.53 -19.77
N GLY A 240 34.47 -2.50 -20.40
CA GLY A 240 34.57 -2.41 -21.86
C GLY A 240 33.23 -2.37 -22.58
N SER A 241 33.02 -3.27 -23.54
CA SER A 241 31.82 -3.32 -24.40
C SER A 241 30.51 -3.61 -23.66
N ALA A 242 30.56 -4.08 -22.40
CA ALA A 242 29.37 -4.32 -21.57
C ALA A 242 28.85 -3.06 -20.84
N SER A 243 29.51 -1.90 -21.00
CA SER A 243 29.16 -0.64 -20.33
C SER A 243 27.68 -0.24 -20.45
N TYR A 244 27.07 -0.42 -21.62
CA TYR A 244 25.67 -0.04 -21.85
C TYR A 244 24.69 -0.96 -21.10
N MET A 245 25.06 -2.23 -20.90
CA MET A 245 24.22 -3.22 -20.19
C MET A 245 24.15 -2.92 -18.69
N ILE A 246 25.22 -2.39 -18.10
CA ILE A 246 25.26 -2.02 -16.67
C ILE A 246 24.23 -0.94 -16.37
N GLY A 247 24.15 0.11 -17.21
CA GLY A 247 23.17 1.18 -17.02
C GLY A 247 21.71 0.72 -17.18
N ILE A 248 21.46 -0.22 -18.10
CA ILE A 248 20.13 -0.81 -18.32
C ILE A 248 19.75 -1.75 -17.17
N LYS A 249 20.68 -2.62 -16.73
CA LYS A 249 20.43 -3.63 -15.69
C LYS A 249 20.43 -3.04 -14.27
N MET A 250 21.06 -1.89 -14.01
CA MET A 250 20.95 -1.18 -12.73
C MET A 250 19.61 -0.43 -12.54
N ASN A 251 18.65 -0.63 -13.42
CA ASN A 251 17.28 -0.19 -13.20
C ASN A 251 16.62 -1.08 -12.12
N GLN A 252 16.20 -0.50 -11.00
CA GLN A 252 15.62 -1.20 -9.84
C GLN A 252 14.39 -2.07 -10.19
N ARG A 253 13.77 -1.84 -11.36
CA ARG A 253 12.59 -2.58 -11.82
C ARG A 253 12.90 -3.88 -12.57
N ALA A 254 14.16 -4.16 -12.90
CA ALA A 254 14.51 -5.41 -13.59
C ALA A 254 14.27 -6.64 -12.70
N TYR A 255 13.94 -7.78 -13.31
CA TYR A 255 13.87 -9.07 -12.60
C TYR A 255 15.26 -9.72 -12.53
N PRO A 256 15.51 -10.64 -11.58
CA PRO A 256 16.74 -11.43 -11.56
C PRO A 256 17.00 -12.11 -12.90
N GLN A 257 18.21 -11.95 -13.44
CA GLN A 257 18.61 -12.46 -14.75
C GLN A 257 20.09 -12.76 -14.77
N ALA A 258 20.48 -13.85 -15.41
CA ALA A 258 21.88 -14.18 -15.68
C ALA A 258 22.11 -14.19 -17.19
N GLU A 259 23.27 -13.70 -17.61
CA GLU A 259 23.63 -13.62 -19.02
C GLU A 259 25.15 -13.59 -19.17
N ARG A 260 25.64 -14.23 -20.24
CA ARG A 260 27.02 -14.10 -20.67
C ARG A 260 27.14 -13.05 -21.77
N VAL A 261 27.92 -12.00 -21.52
CA VAL A 261 28.16 -10.91 -22.47
C VAL A 261 29.64 -10.88 -22.84
N GLY A 262 29.97 -11.47 -23.99
CA GLY A 262 31.37 -11.68 -24.40
C GLY A 262 32.09 -12.62 -23.43
N ASP A 263 33.13 -12.11 -22.77
CA ASP A 263 33.91 -12.84 -21.76
C ASP A 263 33.44 -12.58 -20.33
N LEU A 264 32.40 -11.75 -20.13
CA LEU A 264 31.86 -11.43 -18.82
C LEU A 264 30.63 -12.29 -18.51
N ASN A 265 30.60 -12.84 -17.30
CA ASN A 265 29.41 -13.47 -16.75
C ASN A 265 28.72 -12.47 -15.83
N ILE A 266 27.47 -12.13 -16.15
CA ILE A 266 26.72 -11.08 -15.46
C ILE A 266 25.48 -11.70 -14.84
N VAL A 267 25.33 -11.57 -13.53
CA VAL A 267 24.14 -11.95 -12.78
C VAL A 267 23.56 -10.70 -12.15
N PHE A 268 22.37 -10.30 -12.60
CA PHE A 268 21.58 -9.31 -11.89
C PHE A 268 20.68 -10.04 -10.89
N ALA A 269 20.81 -9.70 -9.62
CA ALA A 269 20.02 -10.25 -8.54
C ALA A 269 19.27 -9.13 -7.81
N LYS A 270 18.13 -9.48 -7.23
CA LYS A 270 17.43 -8.63 -6.27
C LYS A 270 17.61 -9.24 -4.89
N ILE A 271 18.31 -8.55 -4.02
CA ILE A 271 18.61 -9.00 -2.67
C ILE A 271 17.53 -8.47 -1.73
N PRO A 272 16.75 -9.34 -1.09
CA PRO A 272 15.77 -8.93 -0.11
C PRO A 272 16.48 -8.37 1.14
N ALA A 273 15.96 -7.27 1.66
CA ALA A 273 16.38 -6.66 2.90
C ALA A 273 15.14 -6.32 3.73
N LEU A 274 15.15 -6.71 5.01
CA LEU A 274 14.10 -6.34 5.94
C LEU A 274 14.41 -4.95 6.47
N GLU A 275 13.51 -4.01 6.19
CA GLU A 275 13.59 -2.64 6.68
C GLU A 275 12.45 -2.39 7.66
N THR A 276 12.78 -1.79 8.79
CA THR A 276 11.81 -1.44 9.82
C THR A 276 11.37 0.01 9.65
N ASP A 277 10.09 0.31 9.85
CA ASP A 277 9.59 1.68 9.82
C ASP A 277 10.31 2.54 10.88
N PRO A 278 10.85 3.72 10.52
CA PRO A 278 11.48 4.63 11.47
C PRO A 278 10.55 5.10 12.61
N GLN A 279 9.24 5.09 12.41
CA GLN A 279 8.23 5.54 13.37
C GLN A 279 7.58 4.40 14.15
N ASP A 280 7.53 3.19 13.59
CA ASP A 280 6.99 2.01 14.27
C ASP A 280 7.86 0.77 14.03
N SER A 281 8.60 0.38 15.08
CA SER A 281 9.52 -0.75 15.00
C SER A 281 8.87 -2.11 14.76
N ARG A 282 7.54 -2.20 14.82
CA ARG A 282 6.78 -3.43 14.53
C ARG A 282 6.48 -3.59 13.05
N LYS A 283 6.47 -2.50 12.27
CA LYS A 283 6.23 -2.53 10.83
C LYS A 283 7.54 -2.88 10.11
N VAL A 284 7.64 -4.11 9.64
CA VAL A 284 8.77 -4.60 8.83
C VAL A 284 8.34 -4.72 7.37
N TYR A 285 9.06 -4.04 6.47
CA TYR A 285 8.85 -4.06 5.04
C TYR A 285 9.96 -4.83 4.33
N LEU A 286 9.59 -5.52 3.26
CA LEU A 286 10.54 -6.16 2.37
C LEU A 286 11.00 -5.16 1.31
N ASN A 287 12.25 -4.68 1.42
CA ASN A 287 12.88 -3.89 0.39
C ASN A 287 13.73 -4.79 -0.54
N TRP A 288 13.80 -4.44 -1.82
CA TRP A 288 14.52 -5.20 -2.83
C TRP A 288 15.69 -4.38 -3.38
N ASN A 289 16.90 -4.72 -2.94
CA ASN A 289 18.11 -4.05 -3.42
C ASN A 289 18.64 -4.73 -4.69
N GLY A 290 18.72 -3.97 -5.77
CA GLY A 290 19.34 -4.45 -7.00
C GLY A 290 20.86 -4.60 -6.83
N LEU A 291 21.37 -5.79 -7.12
CA LEU A 291 22.78 -6.13 -7.08
C LEU A 291 23.20 -6.68 -8.45
N LEU A 292 24.18 -6.04 -9.07
CA LEU A 292 24.82 -6.57 -10.26
C LEU A 292 26.12 -7.26 -9.86
N PHE A 293 26.17 -8.57 -10.09
CA PHE A 293 27.34 -9.41 -9.89
C PHE A 293 27.98 -9.65 -11.25
N VAL A 294 29.25 -9.28 -11.40
CA VAL A 294 30.02 -9.42 -12.64
C VAL A 294 31.27 -10.23 -12.36
N ASP A 295 31.45 -11.31 -13.11
CA ASP A 295 32.65 -12.15 -13.05
C ASP A 295 33.39 -12.06 -14.40
N ASP A 296 34.65 -11.61 -14.34
CA ASP A 296 35.53 -11.45 -15.50
C ASP A 296 36.57 -12.58 -15.66
N GLY A 297 36.49 -13.61 -14.82
CA GLY A 297 37.42 -14.74 -14.80
C GLY A 297 38.62 -14.59 -13.86
N HIS A 298 38.89 -13.40 -13.34
CA HIS A 298 39.91 -13.17 -12.32
C HIS A 298 39.40 -12.27 -11.18
N ARG A 299 38.26 -11.61 -11.41
CA ARG A 299 37.69 -10.61 -10.52
C ARG A 299 36.19 -10.76 -10.47
N VAL A 300 35.69 -10.63 -9.26
CA VAL A 300 34.28 -10.51 -8.96
C VAL A 300 34.02 -9.05 -8.63
N VAL A 301 33.06 -8.43 -9.31
CA VAL A 301 32.61 -7.08 -8.99
C VAL A 301 31.14 -7.11 -8.63
N THR A 302 30.81 -6.65 -7.42
CA THR A 302 29.44 -6.42 -6.97
C THR A 302 29.12 -4.93 -7.04
N LEU A 303 28.03 -4.57 -7.71
CA LEU A 303 27.59 -3.19 -7.89
C LEU A 303 26.18 -3.01 -7.36
N SER A 304 25.98 -2.01 -6.50
CA SER A 304 24.69 -1.71 -5.88
C SER A 304 24.45 -0.21 -5.77
N ARG A 305 23.19 0.21 -5.92
CA ARG A 305 22.80 1.64 -5.77
C ARG A 305 22.73 2.10 -4.31
N ASN A 306 22.55 1.16 -3.39
CA ASN A 306 22.48 1.37 -1.95
C ASN A 306 23.43 0.36 -1.28
N GLU A 307 23.90 0.63 -0.06
CA GLU A 307 24.67 -0.35 0.70
C GLU A 307 23.84 -1.62 0.97
N VAL A 308 24.41 -2.79 0.67
CA VAL A 308 23.76 -4.09 0.89
C VAL A 308 24.38 -4.76 2.10
N ALA A 309 23.70 -4.68 3.24
CA ALA A 309 24.21 -5.18 4.54
C ALA A 309 24.62 -6.67 4.51
N SER A 310 23.96 -7.50 3.71
CA SER A 310 24.28 -8.93 3.57
C SER A 310 25.70 -9.15 3.01
N LEU A 311 26.18 -8.29 2.10
CA LEU A 311 27.52 -8.43 1.51
C LEU A 311 28.64 -8.28 2.54
N ILE A 312 28.40 -7.53 3.61
CA ILE A 312 29.37 -7.28 4.69
C ILE A 312 29.66 -8.57 5.48
N LYS A 313 28.69 -9.48 5.56
CA LYS A 313 28.78 -10.70 6.38
C LYS A 313 29.47 -11.85 5.66
N ILE A 314 29.42 -11.87 4.33
CA ILE A 314 29.91 -12.96 3.47
C ILE A 314 31.33 -13.43 3.81
N PRO A 315 32.36 -12.56 3.98
CA PRO A 315 33.71 -13.05 4.29
C PRO A 315 33.77 -13.87 5.59
N LYS A 316 33.05 -13.42 6.62
CA LYS A 316 33.01 -14.08 7.93
C LYS A 316 32.24 -15.40 7.88
N GLU A 317 31.17 -15.44 7.09
CA GLU A 317 30.38 -16.65 6.89
C GLU A 317 31.13 -17.69 6.07
N ALA A 318 31.83 -17.26 5.02
CA ALA A 318 32.71 -18.12 4.25
C ALA A 318 33.80 -18.75 5.13
N GLU A 319 34.43 -17.96 6.01
CA GLU A 319 35.42 -18.46 6.97
C GLU A 319 34.81 -19.47 7.95
N ALA A 320 33.62 -19.18 8.51
CA ALA A 320 32.92 -20.06 9.44
C ALA A 320 32.55 -21.42 8.81
N GLU A 321 32.28 -21.44 7.51
CA GLU A 321 31.93 -22.65 6.74
C GLU A 321 33.14 -23.32 6.07
N GLY A 322 34.36 -22.78 6.25
CA GLY A 322 35.57 -23.30 5.63
C GLY A 322 35.57 -23.17 4.10
N LEU A 323 34.84 -22.19 3.56
CA LEU A 323 34.72 -21.91 2.14
C LEU A 323 35.87 -21.00 1.67
N SER A 324 36.50 -21.36 0.57
CA SER A 324 37.34 -20.42 -0.17
C SER A 324 36.45 -19.39 -0.84
N LEU A 325 36.80 -18.10 -0.71
CA LEU A 325 36.10 -17.00 -1.38
C LEU A 325 36.37 -17.04 -2.90
N THR A 326 35.62 -17.86 -3.62
CA THR A 326 35.58 -17.92 -5.09
C THR A 326 34.30 -17.26 -5.62
N SER A 327 34.21 -16.97 -6.93
CA SER A 327 33.00 -16.39 -7.53
C SER A 327 31.73 -17.23 -7.25
N PRO A 328 31.75 -18.58 -7.42
CA PRO A 328 30.63 -19.44 -7.06
C PRO A 328 30.28 -19.37 -5.57
N ALA A 329 31.27 -19.35 -4.68
CA ALA A 329 31.02 -19.30 -3.23
C ALA A 329 30.33 -18.00 -2.82
N ILE A 330 30.79 -16.85 -3.35
CA ILE A 330 30.16 -15.55 -3.08
C ILE A 330 28.72 -15.53 -3.61
N ALA A 331 28.50 -15.95 -4.85
CA ALA A 331 27.16 -16.03 -5.43
C ALA A 331 26.24 -16.97 -4.64
N TYR A 332 26.75 -18.14 -4.23
CA TYR A 332 26.02 -19.10 -3.41
C TYR A 332 25.57 -18.49 -2.08
N LEU A 333 26.48 -17.85 -1.33
CA LEU A 333 26.17 -17.24 -0.03
C LEU A 333 25.10 -16.13 -0.18
N ILE A 334 25.26 -15.25 -1.18
CA ILE A 334 24.28 -14.19 -1.47
C ILE A 334 22.88 -14.76 -1.72
N MET A 335 22.77 -15.75 -2.60
CA MET A 335 21.49 -16.32 -2.98
C MET A 335 20.88 -17.18 -1.87
N ARG A 336 21.71 -17.91 -1.12
CA ARG A 336 21.29 -18.66 0.07
C ARG A 336 20.69 -17.74 1.13
N ASP A 337 21.36 -16.65 1.46
CA ASP A 337 20.87 -15.71 2.46
C ASP A 337 19.61 -15.00 2.00
N SER A 338 19.52 -14.68 0.70
CA SER A 338 18.32 -14.14 0.10
C SER A 338 17.13 -15.10 0.24
N LEU A 339 17.34 -16.40 -0.02
CA LEU A 339 16.31 -17.43 0.18
C LEU A 339 15.97 -17.62 1.65
N ASN A 340 16.93 -17.55 2.58
CA ASN A 340 16.68 -17.65 4.02
C ASN A 340 15.73 -16.55 4.50
N ILE A 341 15.94 -15.30 4.06
CA ILE A 341 15.06 -14.17 4.39
C ILE A 341 13.65 -14.45 3.88
N VAL A 342 13.51 -14.79 2.60
CA VAL A 342 12.21 -15.00 1.97
C VAL A 342 11.46 -16.19 2.56
N GLU A 343 12.15 -17.31 2.80
CA GLU A 343 11.56 -18.50 3.44
C GLU A 343 11.02 -18.15 4.83
N SER A 344 11.76 -17.39 5.61
CA SER A 344 11.31 -16.94 6.93
C SER A 344 10.04 -16.08 6.85
N LEU A 345 9.92 -15.21 5.84
CA LEU A 345 8.72 -14.39 5.64
C LEU A 345 7.50 -15.25 5.24
N ILE A 346 7.71 -16.25 4.39
CA ILE A 346 6.65 -17.16 3.96
C ILE A 346 6.15 -17.98 5.15
N MET A 347 7.05 -18.51 5.97
CA MET A 347 6.66 -19.26 7.18
C MET A 347 5.78 -18.42 8.11
N THR A 348 6.17 -17.17 8.39
CA THR A 348 5.34 -16.28 9.22
C THR A 348 4.01 -15.93 8.53
N ALA A 349 4.00 -15.72 7.21
CA ALA A 349 2.75 -15.48 6.47
C ALA A 349 1.81 -16.69 6.49
N GLU A 350 2.33 -17.91 6.44
CA GLU A 350 1.54 -19.15 6.60
C GLU A 350 0.96 -19.28 8.01
N GLU A 351 1.74 -18.97 9.06
CA GLU A 351 1.26 -18.94 10.45
C GLU A 351 0.12 -17.94 10.65
N GLU A 352 0.28 -16.71 10.13
CA GLU A 352 -0.75 -15.67 10.18
C GLU A 352 -2.00 -16.09 9.39
N LEU A 353 -1.83 -16.74 8.24
CA LEU A 353 -2.94 -17.27 7.46
C LEU A 353 -3.71 -18.34 8.24
N MET A 354 -3.04 -19.28 8.90
CA MET A 354 -3.70 -20.27 9.76
C MET A 354 -4.46 -19.61 10.91
N ALA A 355 -3.90 -18.55 11.50
CA ALA A 355 -4.59 -17.77 12.53
C ALA A 355 -5.86 -17.11 11.97
N LEU A 356 -5.81 -16.54 10.76
CA LEU A 356 -6.96 -15.91 10.11
C LEU A 356 -8.05 -16.91 9.71
N GLU A 357 -7.67 -18.08 9.21
CA GLU A 357 -8.58 -19.16 8.87
C GLU A 357 -9.33 -19.70 10.11
N SER A 358 -8.71 -19.64 11.29
CA SER A 358 -9.34 -20.06 12.55
C SER A 358 -10.45 -19.11 13.04
N LEU A 359 -10.51 -17.88 12.51
CA LEU A 359 -11.49 -16.88 12.94
C LEU A 359 -12.89 -17.20 12.38
N THR A 360 -13.90 -17.08 13.24
CA THR A 360 -15.29 -17.17 12.78
C THR A 360 -15.72 -15.87 12.10
N LEU A 361 -16.58 -15.98 11.08
CA LEU A 361 -17.09 -14.86 10.28
C LEU A 361 -17.67 -13.67 11.08
N GLY A 362 -18.21 -13.92 12.28
CA GLY A 362 -18.75 -12.87 13.15
C GLY A 362 -17.69 -12.01 13.84
N ASN A 363 -16.44 -12.48 13.89
CA ASN A 363 -15.32 -11.87 14.59
C ASN A 363 -14.23 -11.35 13.64
N LEU A 364 -14.52 -11.25 12.33
CA LEU A 364 -13.56 -10.74 11.38
C LEU A 364 -13.33 -9.23 11.62
N PRO A 365 -12.06 -8.80 11.74
CA PRO A 365 -11.75 -7.41 12.03
C PRO A 365 -12.18 -6.45 10.91
N PRO A 366 -12.42 -5.17 11.22
CA PRO A 366 -12.58 -4.15 10.20
C PRO A 366 -11.34 -4.12 9.28
N LYS A 367 -11.53 -3.90 7.98
CA LYS A 367 -10.47 -3.87 6.94
C LYS A 367 -9.76 -5.20 6.68
N PHE A 368 -10.36 -6.31 7.10
CA PHE A 368 -9.85 -7.66 6.83
C PHE A 368 -9.49 -7.89 5.35
N LEU A 369 -10.41 -7.57 4.43
CA LEU A 369 -10.19 -7.78 3.00
C LEU A 369 -8.94 -7.04 2.48
N SER A 370 -8.74 -5.81 2.94
CA SER A 370 -7.61 -4.97 2.52
C SER A 370 -6.28 -5.52 3.03
N ALA A 371 -6.22 -5.98 4.28
CA ALA A 371 -5.04 -6.60 4.86
C ALA A 371 -4.67 -7.92 4.14
N VAL A 372 -5.64 -8.80 3.90
CA VAL A 372 -5.42 -10.05 3.13
C VAL A 372 -4.94 -9.73 1.70
N PHE A 373 -5.51 -8.70 1.07
CA PHE A 373 -5.09 -8.26 -0.27
C PHE A 373 -3.63 -7.78 -0.28
N LEU A 374 -3.19 -7.04 0.74
CA LEU A 374 -1.81 -6.59 0.85
C LEU A 374 -0.83 -7.75 1.06
N MET A 375 -1.15 -8.69 1.96
CA MET A 375 -0.35 -9.92 2.13
C MET A 375 -0.26 -10.69 0.81
N LYS A 376 -1.37 -10.82 0.08
CA LYS A 376 -1.40 -11.48 -1.24
C LYS A 376 -0.52 -10.75 -2.26
N LYS A 377 -0.54 -9.41 -2.29
CA LYS A 377 0.30 -8.59 -3.17
C LYS A 377 1.78 -8.82 -2.88
N GLU A 378 2.19 -8.82 -1.62
CA GLU A 378 3.58 -9.10 -1.22
C GLU A 378 4.00 -10.53 -1.59
N MET A 379 3.15 -11.53 -1.33
CA MET A 379 3.40 -12.90 -1.78
C MET A 379 3.56 -12.98 -3.30
N GLY A 380 2.74 -12.23 -4.07
CA GLY A 380 2.88 -12.14 -5.53
C GLY A 380 4.23 -11.59 -5.99
N ILE A 381 4.78 -10.59 -5.29
CA ILE A 381 6.12 -10.05 -5.59
C ILE A 381 7.20 -11.11 -5.31
N ILE A 382 7.09 -11.81 -4.17
CA ILE A 382 8.00 -12.90 -3.80
C ILE A 382 7.96 -14.04 -4.81
N ILE A 383 6.77 -14.50 -5.20
CA ILE A 383 6.57 -15.56 -6.22
C ILE A 383 7.24 -15.17 -7.53
N SER A 384 7.02 -13.94 -8.00
CA SER A 384 7.64 -13.44 -9.22
C SER A 384 9.17 -13.46 -9.11
N TRP A 385 9.72 -13.00 -7.98
CA TRP A 385 11.16 -13.05 -7.74
C TRP A 385 11.72 -14.47 -7.73
N LEU A 386 11.05 -15.42 -7.06
CA LEU A 386 11.47 -16.83 -6.97
C LEU A 386 11.50 -17.51 -8.35
N ILE A 387 10.53 -17.25 -9.22
CA ILE A 387 10.53 -17.79 -10.60
C ILE A 387 11.79 -17.34 -11.35
N HIS A 388 12.11 -16.05 -11.27
CA HIS A 388 13.26 -15.48 -11.96
C HIS A 388 14.59 -15.90 -11.32
N LEU A 389 14.64 -16.03 -10.00
CA LEU A 389 15.81 -16.55 -9.30
C LEU A 389 16.06 -18.02 -9.66
N LYS A 390 15.01 -18.84 -9.76
CA LYS A 390 15.12 -20.24 -10.19
C LYS A 390 15.77 -20.36 -11.56
N GLU A 391 15.39 -19.50 -12.51
CA GLU A 391 16.02 -19.45 -13.84
C GLU A 391 17.51 -19.07 -13.76
N VAL A 392 17.85 -18.05 -12.96
CA VAL A 392 19.25 -17.65 -12.71
C VAL A 392 20.06 -18.81 -12.14
N LEU A 393 19.53 -19.50 -11.13
CA LEU A 393 20.19 -20.64 -10.50
C LEU A 393 20.35 -21.81 -11.49
N SER A 394 19.35 -22.08 -12.33
CA SER A 394 19.43 -23.10 -13.38
C SER A 394 20.52 -22.77 -14.40
N GLN A 395 20.63 -21.51 -14.85
CA GLN A 395 21.65 -21.10 -15.81
C GLN A 395 23.07 -21.17 -15.26
N ILE A 396 23.23 -20.94 -13.95
CA ILE A 396 24.51 -21.10 -13.26
C ILE A 396 24.85 -22.59 -13.09
N GLU A 397 23.89 -23.42 -12.69
CA GLU A 397 24.06 -24.87 -12.49
C GLU A 397 24.36 -25.61 -13.79
N ASP A 398 23.63 -25.29 -14.88
CA ASP A 398 23.88 -25.82 -16.23
C ASP A 398 25.12 -25.20 -16.91
N LYS A 399 25.84 -24.30 -16.23
CA LYS A 399 27.08 -23.64 -16.70
C LYS A 399 26.89 -22.81 -17.98
N THR A 400 25.65 -22.40 -18.27
CA THR A 400 25.34 -21.40 -19.31
C THR A 400 25.97 -20.06 -18.94
N VAL A 401 25.94 -19.72 -17.65
CA VAL A 401 26.69 -18.61 -17.04
C VAL A 401 27.73 -19.23 -16.09
N ALA A 402 28.93 -19.44 -16.62
CA ALA A 402 29.98 -20.18 -15.92
C ALA A 402 30.80 -19.26 -15.01
N LEU A 403 30.58 -19.36 -13.69
CA LEU A 403 31.36 -18.63 -12.69
C LEU A 403 32.78 -19.21 -12.55
N HIS A 404 33.78 -18.33 -12.46
CA HIS A 404 35.19 -18.71 -12.36
C HIS A 404 35.56 -19.26 -10.97
N GLY A 405 36.44 -20.29 -10.94
CA GLY A 405 36.82 -20.96 -9.70
C GLY A 405 35.80 -21.99 -9.22
N TRP A 406 35.03 -22.57 -10.16
CA TRP A 406 34.08 -23.66 -9.91
C TRP A 406 34.77 -24.90 -9.35
N GLY A 407 34.40 -25.32 -8.15
CA GLY A 407 34.88 -26.53 -7.48
C GLY A 407 33.95 -27.74 -7.65
N GLU A 408 34.42 -28.92 -7.22
CA GLU A 408 33.62 -30.16 -7.28
C GLU A 408 32.36 -30.11 -6.39
N GLU A 409 32.42 -29.38 -5.27
CA GLU A 409 31.30 -29.23 -4.33
C GLU A 409 30.25 -28.20 -4.79
N ASP A 410 30.60 -27.31 -5.73
CA ASP A 410 29.70 -26.23 -6.17
C ASP A 410 28.53 -26.75 -7.01
N ASP A 411 28.73 -27.81 -7.80
CA ASP A 411 27.64 -28.51 -8.50
C ASP A 411 26.56 -28.97 -7.50
N ARG A 412 26.97 -29.57 -6.36
CA ARG A 412 26.04 -30.01 -5.32
C ARG A 412 25.35 -28.83 -4.63
N ARG A 413 26.08 -27.75 -4.35
CA ARG A 413 25.55 -26.55 -3.68
C ARG A 413 24.49 -25.86 -4.52
N PHE A 414 24.78 -25.57 -5.78
CA PHE A 414 23.85 -24.89 -6.67
C PHE A 414 22.62 -25.74 -6.99
N LYS A 415 22.79 -27.07 -7.14
CA LYS A 415 21.66 -27.98 -7.26
C LYS A 415 20.76 -27.97 -6.02
N SER A 416 21.34 -28.07 -4.83
CA SER A 416 20.57 -27.97 -3.58
C SER A 416 19.86 -26.63 -3.43
N LEU A 417 20.49 -25.54 -3.89
CA LEU A 417 19.93 -24.20 -3.84
C LEU A 417 18.77 -24.03 -4.83
N LEU A 418 18.90 -24.61 -6.03
CA LEU A 418 17.85 -24.64 -7.05
C LEU A 418 16.63 -25.44 -6.57
N ASP A 419 16.86 -26.62 -5.99
CA ASP A 419 15.80 -27.46 -5.41
C ASP A 419 15.09 -26.71 -4.27
N ARG A 420 15.85 -26.06 -3.38
CA ARG A 420 15.30 -25.25 -2.28
C ARG A 420 14.50 -24.06 -2.78
N CYS A 421 14.98 -23.35 -3.81
CA CYS A 421 14.23 -22.26 -4.45
C CYS A 421 12.89 -22.76 -5.02
N GLY A 422 12.87 -23.97 -5.60
CA GLY A 422 11.64 -24.61 -6.07
C GLY A 422 10.65 -24.91 -4.94
N TYR A 423 11.12 -25.47 -3.83
CA TYR A 423 10.28 -25.73 -2.65
C TYR A 423 9.69 -24.44 -2.06
N ILE A 424 10.51 -23.40 -1.91
CA ILE A 424 10.06 -22.09 -1.39
C ILE A 424 9.03 -21.46 -2.34
N TYR A 425 9.20 -21.61 -3.65
CA TYR A 425 8.23 -21.18 -4.64
C TYR A 425 6.87 -21.88 -4.47
N ASP A 426 6.87 -23.20 -4.29
CA ASP A 426 5.64 -23.96 -4.09
C ASP A 426 4.92 -23.54 -2.80
N ALA A 427 5.66 -23.32 -1.71
CA ALA A 427 5.13 -22.81 -0.44
C ALA A 427 4.51 -21.41 -0.61
N ALA A 428 5.24 -20.45 -1.21
CA ALA A 428 4.74 -19.11 -1.48
C ALA A 428 3.48 -19.13 -2.36
N SER A 429 3.48 -19.96 -3.41
CA SER A 429 2.33 -20.13 -4.31
C SER A 429 1.11 -20.69 -3.58
N ASN A 430 1.30 -21.66 -2.69
CA ASN A 430 0.22 -22.23 -1.89
C ASN A 430 -0.35 -21.20 -0.92
N CYS A 431 0.49 -20.47 -0.18
CA CYS A 431 0.05 -19.37 0.69
C CYS A 431 -0.77 -18.32 -0.09
N ASN A 432 -0.30 -17.91 -1.27
CA ASN A 432 -0.99 -16.95 -2.13
C ASN A 432 -2.34 -17.46 -2.68
N ASN A 433 -2.46 -18.77 -2.96
CA ASN A 433 -3.71 -19.40 -3.36
C ASN A 433 -4.70 -19.44 -2.18
N ASN A 434 -4.25 -19.87 -1.00
CA ASN A 434 -5.10 -19.91 0.20
C ASN A 434 -5.58 -18.50 0.62
N LEU A 435 -4.74 -17.47 0.49
CA LEU A 435 -5.17 -16.07 0.66
C LEU A 435 -6.29 -15.69 -0.32
N SER A 436 -6.27 -16.22 -1.55
CA SER A 436 -7.32 -16.01 -2.54
C SER A 436 -8.61 -16.74 -2.16
N ASP A 437 -8.51 -17.98 -1.69
CA ASP A 437 -9.65 -18.76 -1.22
C ASP A 437 -10.32 -18.09 -0.02
N LEU A 438 -9.53 -17.51 0.87
CA LEU A 438 -10.04 -16.76 2.03
C LEU A 438 -10.76 -15.48 1.60
N ILE A 439 -10.25 -14.75 0.59
CA ILE A 439 -10.95 -13.60 -0.01
C ILE A 439 -12.31 -14.04 -0.58
N ASP A 440 -12.32 -15.12 -1.37
CA ASP A 440 -13.54 -15.63 -2.01
C ASP A 440 -14.54 -16.14 -0.97
N PHE A 441 -14.06 -16.82 0.08
CA PHE A 441 -14.88 -17.25 1.21
C PHE A 441 -15.55 -16.07 1.90
N TYR A 442 -14.79 -14.99 2.15
CA TYR A 442 -15.32 -13.76 2.76
C TYR A 442 -16.40 -13.11 1.90
N ILE A 443 -16.13 -12.91 0.60
CA ILE A 443 -17.08 -12.30 -0.34
C ILE A 443 -18.38 -13.10 -0.42
N ASN A 444 -18.26 -14.42 -0.55
CA ASN A 444 -19.42 -15.31 -0.65
C ASN A 444 -20.23 -15.35 0.65
N SER A 445 -19.56 -15.36 1.80
CA SER A 445 -20.24 -15.39 3.10
C SER A 445 -20.90 -14.06 3.46
N SER A 446 -20.25 -12.92 3.17
CA SER A 446 -20.86 -11.59 3.31
C SER A 446 -22.10 -11.47 2.43
N SER A 447 -22.03 -11.97 1.19
CA SER A 447 -23.17 -12.03 0.28
C SER A 447 -24.32 -12.89 0.83
N PHE A 448 -24.00 -14.00 1.51
CA PHE A 448 -25.00 -14.83 2.17
C PHE A 448 -25.72 -14.08 3.31
N GLN A 449 -24.98 -13.35 4.15
CA GLN A 449 -25.57 -12.51 5.21
C GLN A 449 -26.45 -11.39 4.63
N MET A 450 -25.99 -10.71 3.57
CA MET A 450 -26.80 -9.71 2.87
C MET A 450 -28.09 -10.32 2.33
N ASN A 451 -28.02 -11.50 1.71
CA ASN A 451 -29.20 -12.20 1.21
C ASN A 451 -30.18 -12.56 2.35
N ARG A 452 -29.68 -12.92 3.53
CA ARG A 452 -30.51 -13.17 4.73
C ARG A 452 -31.20 -11.89 5.21
N VAL A 453 -30.47 -10.78 5.33
CA VAL A 453 -31.02 -9.48 5.75
C VAL A 453 -32.07 -8.99 4.75
N MET A 454 -31.78 -9.09 3.45
CA MET A 454 -32.71 -8.71 2.39
C MET A 454 -34.00 -9.53 2.42
N LYS A 455 -33.91 -10.85 2.68
CA LYS A 455 -35.10 -11.70 2.88
C LYS A 455 -35.93 -11.25 4.07
N VAL A 456 -35.30 -10.94 5.22
CA VAL A 456 -36.02 -10.47 6.41
C VAL A 456 -36.72 -9.13 6.15
N LEU A 457 -36.03 -8.19 5.49
CA LEU A 457 -36.60 -6.89 5.13
C LEU A 457 -37.77 -7.03 4.15
N ALA A 458 -37.64 -7.91 3.16
CA ALA A 458 -38.70 -8.20 2.21
C ALA A 458 -39.93 -8.81 2.90
N VAL A 459 -39.74 -9.74 3.85
CA VAL A 459 -40.84 -10.32 4.64
C VAL A 459 -41.53 -9.25 5.49
N MET A 460 -40.76 -8.42 6.21
CA MET A 460 -41.32 -7.32 7.02
C MET A 460 -42.11 -6.33 6.15
N THR A 461 -41.59 -5.98 4.98
CA THR A 461 -42.27 -5.08 4.05
C THR A 461 -43.56 -5.70 3.52
N ALA A 462 -43.51 -6.96 3.08
CA ALA A 462 -44.68 -7.69 2.59
C ALA A 462 -45.79 -7.80 3.64
N LEU A 463 -45.43 -8.03 4.91
CA LEU A 463 -46.39 -8.05 6.02
C LEU A 463 -46.97 -6.67 6.33
N THR A 464 -46.16 -5.61 6.21
CA THR A 464 -46.57 -4.22 6.52
C THR A 464 -47.48 -3.62 5.45
N ILE A 465 -47.41 -4.09 4.19
CA ILE A 465 -48.26 -3.62 3.09
C ILE A 465 -49.75 -3.82 3.40
N PHE A 466 -50.15 -4.93 4.05
CA PHE A 466 -51.56 -5.19 4.35
C PHE A 466 -52.23 -4.13 5.23
N PRO A 467 -51.74 -3.84 6.46
CA PRO A 467 -52.33 -2.79 7.29
C PRO A 467 -52.18 -1.39 6.67
N VAL A 468 -51.11 -1.11 5.92
CA VAL A 468 -50.91 0.19 5.27
C VAL A 468 -51.91 0.42 4.14
N VAL A 469 -52.11 -0.54 3.25
CA VAL A 469 -53.06 -0.42 2.14
C VAL A 469 -54.48 -0.34 2.67
N VAL A 470 -54.83 -1.22 3.60
CA VAL A 470 -56.18 -1.25 4.17
C VAL A 470 -56.44 0.03 5.00
N GLY A 471 -55.49 0.46 5.82
CA GLY A 471 -55.58 1.72 6.56
C GLY A 471 -55.63 2.95 5.64
N GLY A 472 -54.89 2.94 4.54
CA GLY A 472 -54.90 3.99 3.52
C GLY A 472 -56.24 4.07 2.79
N LEU A 473 -56.80 2.94 2.36
CA LEU A 473 -58.11 2.88 1.69
C LEU A 473 -59.23 3.39 2.60
N LEU A 474 -59.24 2.99 3.88
CA LEU A 474 -60.25 3.45 4.85
C LEU A 474 -60.03 4.87 5.36
N GLY A 475 -58.79 5.36 5.34
CA GLY A 475 -58.44 6.73 5.69
C GLY A 475 -58.85 7.74 4.63
N THR A 476 -59.21 7.29 3.43
CA THR A 476 -59.82 8.17 2.42
C THR A 476 -61.27 8.47 2.77
N ASN A 477 -61.67 9.73 2.62
CA ASN A 477 -62.99 10.22 3.03
C ASN A 477 -64.06 9.78 2.01
N ILE A 478 -64.40 8.49 1.97
CA ILE A 478 -65.40 7.92 1.06
C ILE A 478 -66.79 8.13 1.66
N ILE A 479 -67.31 9.34 1.51
CA ILE A 479 -68.73 9.63 1.72
C ILE A 479 -69.54 8.70 0.81
N GLY A 480 -70.38 7.83 1.40
CA GLY A 480 -71.26 6.91 0.67
C GLY A 480 -70.70 5.50 0.39
N ASN A 481 -69.78 4.99 1.22
CA ASN A 481 -69.26 3.62 1.06
C ASN A 481 -70.40 2.56 1.07
N PRO A 482 -70.59 1.76 0.00
CA PRO A 482 -71.73 0.84 -0.15
C PRO A 482 -71.60 -0.51 0.60
N TRP A 483 -70.59 -0.68 1.47
CA TRP A 483 -70.29 -1.96 2.11
C TRP A 483 -70.56 -1.95 3.63
N ASP A 484 -71.38 -2.88 4.13
CA ASP A 484 -71.68 -3.10 5.56
C ASP A 484 -70.54 -3.82 6.32
N ILE A 485 -69.29 -3.43 6.08
CA ILE A 485 -68.12 -4.10 6.68
C ILE A 485 -67.83 -3.46 8.05
N THR A 486 -67.94 -4.25 9.12
CA THR A 486 -67.52 -3.78 10.45
C THR A 486 -65.99 -3.78 10.57
N LEU A 487 -65.46 -2.90 11.43
CA LEU A 487 -64.03 -2.81 11.73
C LEU A 487 -63.44 -4.17 12.16
N ALA A 488 -64.22 -4.99 12.87
CA ALA A 488 -63.80 -6.33 13.30
C ALA A 488 -63.57 -7.29 12.11
N HIS A 489 -64.44 -7.30 11.10
CA HIS A 489 -64.25 -8.14 9.91
C HIS A 489 -62.98 -7.77 9.15
N LEU A 490 -62.68 -6.48 9.09
CA LEU A 490 -61.54 -5.95 8.34
C LEU A 490 -60.21 -6.17 9.07
N VAL A 491 -60.16 -5.97 10.39
CA VAL A 491 -59.01 -6.37 11.21
C VAL A 491 -58.75 -7.87 11.08
N THR A 492 -59.81 -8.69 11.10
CA THR A 492 -59.69 -10.14 10.93
C THR A 492 -59.11 -10.52 9.56
N LEU A 493 -59.57 -9.88 8.49
CA LEU A 493 -59.05 -10.07 7.13
C LEU A 493 -57.55 -9.72 7.06
N VAL A 494 -57.14 -8.56 7.60
CA VAL A 494 -55.74 -8.11 7.61
C VAL A 494 -54.85 -9.10 8.36
N VAL A 495 -55.28 -9.53 9.56
CA VAL A 495 -54.53 -10.49 10.37
C VAL A 495 -54.41 -11.85 9.64
N LEU A 496 -55.49 -12.35 9.04
CA LEU A 496 -55.45 -13.58 8.25
C LEU A 496 -54.52 -13.48 7.04
N SER A 497 -54.55 -12.36 6.32
CA SER A 497 -53.64 -12.11 5.19
C SER A 497 -52.19 -12.06 5.66
N MET A 498 -51.89 -11.36 6.75
CA MET A 498 -50.54 -11.32 7.33
C MET A 498 -50.07 -12.71 7.78
N LEU A 499 -50.92 -13.50 8.45
CA LEU A 499 -50.59 -14.87 8.87
C LEU A 499 -50.35 -15.80 7.66
N ALA A 500 -51.17 -15.69 6.62
CA ALA A 500 -51.01 -16.46 5.39
C ALA A 500 -49.68 -16.11 4.69
N THR A 501 -49.38 -14.82 4.54
CA THR A 501 -48.11 -14.35 3.96
C THR A 501 -46.91 -14.79 4.81
N GLY A 502 -47.00 -14.65 6.14
CA GLY A 502 -45.96 -15.12 7.06
C GLY A 502 -45.72 -16.63 6.95
N TRP A 503 -46.79 -17.42 6.83
CA TRP A 503 -46.70 -18.87 6.62
C TRP A 503 -46.05 -19.25 5.28
N ILE A 504 -46.37 -18.53 4.20
CA ILE A 504 -45.74 -18.73 2.88
C ILE A 504 -44.22 -18.50 2.99
N TYR A 505 -43.79 -17.38 3.56
CA TYR A 505 -42.37 -17.07 3.72
C TYR A 505 -41.65 -18.01 4.70
N TYR A 506 -42.35 -18.49 5.72
CA TYR A 506 -41.83 -19.52 6.62
C TYR A 506 -41.58 -20.84 5.89
N LYS A 507 -42.53 -21.28 5.05
CA LYS A 507 -42.38 -22.50 4.23
C LYS A 507 -41.25 -22.37 3.20
N LEU A 508 -41.04 -21.17 2.66
CA LEU A 508 -39.92 -20.85 1.76
C LEU A 508 -38.56 -20.84 2.48
N GLY A 509 -38.53 -20.92 3.82
CA GLY A 509 -37.31 -20.93 4.61
C GLY A 509 -36.66 -19.56 4.76
N TRP A 510 -37.38 -18.46 4.47
CA TRP A 510 -36.85 -17.10 4.54
C TRP A 510 -36.82 -16.55 5.96
N LEU A 511 -37.52 -17.22 6.88
CA LEU A 511 -37.60 -16.91 8.31
C LEU A 511 -36.76 -17.88 9.17
N ARG A 512 -35.89 -18.70 8.56
CA ARG A 512 -34.98 -19.63 9.27
C ARG A 512 -33.59 -19.05 9.51
#